data_AF-A0A2M7JS00-F1
#
_entry.id   AF-A0A2M7JS00-F1
#
_cell.length_a   1.000
_cell.length_b   1.000
_cell.length_c   1.000
_cell.angle_alpha   90.00
_cell.angle_beta   90.00
_cell.angle_gamma   90.00
#
_symmetry.space_group_name_H-M   'P 1'
#
loop_
_entity.id
_entity.type
_entity.pdbx_description
1 polymer ?
#
loop_
_entity_poly.entity_id
_entity_poly.type
_entity_poly.pdbx_seq_one_letter_code
_entity_poly.pdbx_strand_id
1 'polypeptide(L)'
;MIRCGTWETGEEIQIPYSKEQHILYLQKDPRCIYDQFPRQVGINKGNFVETVTKKYFEEQGYNVQSYYYLVRNRNKRERMPGFKKICHILSEGKVRLLIAEADKAFRSIGKKVASGDPDLFVYNESTGDRFFVEVKENDQITDNQKVLFLLIEKFLCPVFIARVIAKVPS
;
A
#
# COMPACT_ATOMS: atom_id res chain seq x y z
N MET A 1 1.72 -22.62 -8.62
CA MET A 1 2.87 -22.40 -7.73
C MET A 1 3.57 -21.15 -8.23
N ILE A 2 3.24 -19.97 -7.67
CA ILE A 2 3.94 -18.72 -8.00
C ILE A 2 5.27 -18.82 -7.27
N ARG A 3 6.39 -18.69 -7.99
CA ARG A 3 7.72 -18.72 -7.37
C ARG A 3 7.87 -17.47 -6.51
N CYS A 4 7.93 -17.63 -5.19
CA CYS A 4 8.42 -16.56 -4.31
C CYS A 4 9.83 -16.18 -4.77
N GLY A 5 10.03 -14.89 -5.06
CA GLY A 5 11.35 -14.34 -5.40
C GLY A 5 11.47 -13.62 -6.75
N THR A 6 10.39 -13.26 -7.45
CA THR A 6 10.50 -12.54 -8.74
C THR A 6 10.06 -11.09 -8.70
N TRP A 7 9.79 -10.51 -7.52
CA TRP A 7 9.29 -9.14 -7.46
C TRP A 7 10.43 -8.13 -7.59
N GLU A 8 10.64 -7.59 -8.79
CA GLU A 8 11.65 -6.56 -9.04
C GLU A 8 11.10 -5.16 -8.74
N THR A 9 11.91 -4.30 -8.12
CA THR A 9 11.54 -2.92 -7.79
C THR A 9 10.92 -2.19 -9.00
N GLY A 10 9.71 -1.63 -8.82
CA GLY A 10 8.97 -0.97 -9.89
C GLY A 10 8.08 -1.90 -10.74
N GLU A 11 8.04 -3.20 -10.46
CA GLU A 11 7.13 -4.13 -11.09
C GLU A 11 5.66 -3.77 -10.80
N GLU A 12 4.84 -3.79 -11.85
CA GLU A 12 3.40 -3.63 -11.74
C GLU A 12 2.73 -5.01 -11.64
N ILE A 13 2.07 -5.25 -10.52
CA ILE A 13 1.32 -6.47 -10.22
C ILE A 13 -0.12 -6.26 -10.67
N GLN A 14 -0.58 -7.03 -11.64
CA GLN A 14 -1.98 -7.00 -12.06
C GLN A 14 -2.84 -7.92 -11.18
N ILE A 15 -3.85 -7.35 -10.52
CA ILE A 15 -4.76 -8.08 -9.64
C ILE A 15 -6.17 -8.01 -10.24
N PRO A 16 -6.64 -9.10 -10.86
CA PRO A 16 -7.96 -9.10 -11.49
C PRO A 16 -9.08 -9.31 -10.47
N TYR A 17 -10.19 -8.58 -10.61
CA TYR A 17 -11.41 -8.76 -9.82
C TYR A 17 -12.65 -9.04 -10.69
N SER A 18 -13.64 -9.74 -10.14
CA SER A 18 -14.95 -9.93 -10.81
C SER A 18 -15.80 -8.65 -10.70
N LYS A 19 -16.32 -8.16 -11.82
CA LYS A 19 -17.22 -6.99 -11.84
C LYS A 19 -18.46 -7.22 -10.97
N GLU A 20 -18.97 -8.45 -10.94
CA GLU A 20 -20.07 -8.87 -10.10
C GLU A 20 -19.73 -8.65 -8.61
N GLN A 21 -18.52 -9.01 -8.19
CA GLN A 21 -18.08 -8.78 -6.80
C GLN A 21 -17.97 -7.30 -6.44
N HIS A 22 -17.59 -6.44 -7.40
CA HIS A 22 -17.60 -4.99 -7.18
C HIS A 22 -19.04 -4.47 -6.99
N ILE A 23 -19.98 -4.93 -7.82
CA ILE A 23 -21.41 -4.60 -7.67
C ILE A 23 -21.93 -5.05 -6.29
N LEU A 24 -21.65 -6.29 -5.90
CA LEU A 24 -22.04 -6.83 -4.59
C LEU A 24 -21.43 -6.03 -3.43
N TYR A 25 -20.17 -5.61 -3.56
CA TYR A 25 -19.50 -4.77 -2.55
C TYR A 25 -20.19 -3.42 -2.37
N LEU A 26 -20.57 -2.77 -3.48
CA LEU A 26 -21.31 -1.50 -3.44
C LEU A 26 -22.70 -1.67 -2.82
N GLN A 27 -23.36 -2.78 -3.09
CA GLN A 27 -24.68 -3.12 -2.56
C GLN A 27 -24.66 -3.61 -1.10
N LYS A 28 -23.47 -3.83 -0.51
CA LYS A 28 -23.32 -4.49 0.81
C LYS A 28 -24.00 -5.85 0.87
N ASP A 29 -23.94 -6.57 -0.24
CA ASP A 29 -24.54 -7.89 -0.34
C ASP A 29 -23.67 -8.92 0.39
N PRO A 30 -24.23 -9.77 1.28
CA PRO A 30 -23.47 -10.80 2.02
C PRO A 30 -22.72 -11.81 1.13
N ARG A 31 -23.09 -11.92 -0.15
CA ARG A 31 -22.39 -12.75 -1.14
C ARG A 31 -21.06 -12.14 -1.60
N CYS A 32 -20.78 -10.89 -1.22
CA CYS A 32 -19.52 -10.24 -1.54
C CYS A 32 -18.38 -10.83 -0.70
N ILE A 33 -17.41 -11.45 -1.37
CA ILE A 33 -16.25 -12.08 -0.70
C ILE A 33 -15.30 -11.06 -0.04
N TYR A 34 -15.49 -9.77 -0.34
CA TYR A 34 -14.71 -8.68 0.21
C TYR A 34 -15.36 -8.02 1.42
N ASP A 35 -16.62 -8.35 1.75
CA ASP A 35 -17.35 -7.71 2.86
C ASP A 35 -16.84 -8.15 4.24
N GLN A 36 -16.10 -9.27 4.31
CA GLN A 36 -15.39 -9.72 5.51
C GLN A 36 -14.26 -8.77 5.96
N PHE A 37 -13.84 -7.84 5.10
CA PHE A 37 -12.81 -6.86 5.42
C PHE A 37 -13.43 -5.58 5.98
N PRO A 38 -12.96 -5.07 7.13
CA PRO A 38 -13.50 -3.85 7.72
C PRO A 38 -13.45 -2.69 6.72
N ARG A 39 -14.62 -2.15 6.38
CA ARG A 39 -14.72 -0.96 5.54
C ARG A 39 -14.14 0.22 6.30
N GLN A 40 -13.20 0.95 5.71
CA GLN A 40 -12.74 2.20 6.29
C GLN A 40 -13.86 3.25 6.19
N VAL A 41 -14.15 3.93 7.31
CA VAL A 41 -15.16 4.99 7.42
C VAL A 41 -14.49 6.35 7.23
N GLY A 42 -14.98 7.18 6.30
CA GLY A 42 -14.45 8.52 6.03
C GLY A 42 -14.54 8.95 4.57
N ILE A 43 -13.89 10.06 4.21
CA ILE A 43 -13.87 10.65 2.84
C ILE A 43 -13.21 9.70 1.84
N ASN A 44 -12.25 8.89 2.29
CA ASN A 44 -11.69 7.75 1.57
C ASN A 44 -12.46 6.49 1.98
N LYS A 45 -13.71 6.37 1.52
CA LYS A 45 -14.53 5.16 1.72
C LYS A 45 -13.70 3.96 1.25
N GLY A 46 -13.42 3.01 2.15
CA GLY A 46 -12.54 1.85 1.92
C GLY A 46 -12.56 1.39 0.47
N ASN A 47 -11.49 1.75 -0.24
CA ASN A 47 -11.43 1.67 -1.69
C ASN A 47 -11.51 0.19 -2.05
N PHE A 48 -12.55 -0.22 -2.78
CA PHE A 48 -12.78 -1.63 -3.11
C PHE A 48 -11.50 -2.31 -3.60
N VAL A 49 -10.69 -1.58 -4.38
CA VAL A 49 -9.40 -2.00 -4.90
C VAL A 49 -8.31 -2.24 -3.84
N GLU A 50 -8.27 -1.48 -2.74
CA GLU A 50 -7.38 -1.77 -1.61
C GLU A 50 -7.79 -3.07 -0.93
N THR A 51 -9.09 -3.31 -0.77
CA THR A 51 -9.61 -4.56 -0.20
C THR A 51 -9.29 -5.76 -1.10
N VAL A 52 -9.45 -5.61 -2.42
CA VAL A 52 -9.04 -6.62 -3.41
C VAL A 52 -7.56 -6.95 -3.26
N THR A 53 -6.71 -5.92 -3.21
CA THR A 53 -5.25 -6.09 -3.10
C THR A 53 -4.86 -6.73 -1.77
N LYS A 54 -5.49 -6.31 -0.66
CA LYS A 54 -5.27 -6.91 0.65
C LYS A 54 -5.59 -8.40 0.64
N LYS A 55 -6.77 -8.79 0.13
CA LYS A 55 -7.16 -10.19 0.02
C LYS A 55 -6.14 -10.99 -0.79
N TYR A 56 -5.71 -10.46 -1.94
CA TYR A 56 -4.73 -11.12 -2.82
C TYR A 56 -3.43 -11.47 -2.10
N PHE A 57 -2.88 -10.57 -1.28
CA PHE A 57 -1.65 -10.84 -0.53
C PHE A 57 -1.88 -11.76 0.67
N GLU A 58 -2.99 -11.60 1.39
CA GLU A 58 -3.33 -12.50 2.51
C GLU A 58 -3.54 -13.95 2.05
N GLU A 59 -4.17 -14.17 0.89
CA GLU A 59 -4.33 -15.51 0.29
C GLU A 59 -2.99 -16.15 -0.12
N GLN A 60 -1.94 -15.34 -0.29
CA GLN A 60 -0.58 -15.80 -0.53
C GLN A 60 0.23 -15.97 0.76
N GLY A 61 -0.40 -15.81 1.93
CA GLY A 61 0.24 -16.01 3.23
C GLY A 61 1.01 -14.78 3.73
N TYR A 62 0.80 -13.60 3.15
CA TYR A 62 1.38 -12.37 3.67
C TYR A 62 0.48 -11.71 4.72
N ASN A 63 1.11 -10.98 5.64
CA ASN A 63 0.44 -10.03 6.49
C ASN A 63 0.35 -8.68 5.77
N VAL A 64 -0.78 -8.00 5.88
CA VAL A 64 -1.02 -6.71 5.21
C VAL A 64 -1.39 -5.64 6.24
N GLN A 65 -0.57 -4.61 6.33
CA GLN A 65 -0.83 -3.40 7.10
C GLN A 65 -1.37 -2.31 6.17
N SER A 66 -2.62 -1.92 6.37
CA SER A 66 -3.23 -0.75 5.74
C SER A 66 -3.41 0.37 6.76
N TYR A 67 -3.88 1.54 6.29
CA TYR A 67 -4.23 2.69 7.13
C TYR A 67 -3.09 3.12 8.05
N TYR A 68 -1.99 3.58 7.45
CA TYR A 68 -0.87 4.19 8.16
C TYR A 68 -0.51 5.54 7.52
N TYR A 69 0.30 6.29 8.24
CA TYR A 69 1.05 7.41 7.72
C TYR A 69 2.53 7.05 7.82
N LEU A 70 3.30 7.25 6.76
CA LEU A 70 4.73 6.97 6.73
C LEU A 70 5.52 8.26 6.84
N VAL A 71 5.43 9.15 5.85
CA VAL A 71 6.07 10.47 5.92
C VAL A 71 5.08 11.59 6.21
N ARG A 72 3.81 11.42 5.82
CA ARG A 72 2.80 12.48 5.99
C ARG A 72 2.32 12.61 7.44
N ASN A 73 1.68 13.74 7.71
CA ASN A 73 0.89 14.01 8.92
C ASN A 73 1.61 13.64 10.24
N ARG A 74 2.78 14.26 10.46
CA ARG A 74 3.71 14.02 11.59
C ARG A 74 3.00 13.73 12.92
N ASN A 75 2.07 14.58 13.35
CA ASN A 75 1.44 14.45 14.66
C ASN A 75 0.53 13.22 14.77
N LYS A 76 -0.18 12.87 13.70
CA LYS A 76 -1.07 11.70 13.69
C LYS A 76 -0.26 10.41 13.55
N ARG A 77 0.76 10.41 12.68
CA ARG A 77 1.61 9.26 12.37
C ARG A 77 2.13 8.54 13.62
N GLU A 78 2.73 9.27 14.55
CA GLU A 78 3.38 8.67 15.74
C GLU A 78 2.40 7.87 16.63
N ARG A 79 1.10 8.16 16.52
CA ARG A 79 0.04 7.49 17.28
C ARG A 79 -0.55 6.29 16.54
N MET A 80 -0.25 6.11 15.26
CA MET A 80 -0.85 5.06 14.45
C MET A 80 -0.22 3.70 14.74
N PRO A 81 -1.03 2.66 15.04
CA PRO A 81 -0.52 1.30 15.21
C PRO A 81 0.25 0.80 13.98
N GLY A 82 -0.23 1.09 12.77
CA GLY A 82 0.44 0.69 11.54
C GLY A 82 1.83 1.29 11.38
N PHE A 83 2.02 2.58 11.74
CA PHE A 83 3.34 3.20 11.73
C PHE A 83 4.29 2.55 12.73
N LYS A 84 3.82 2.27 13.96
CA LYS A 84 4.63 1.57 14.98
C LYS A 84 5.05 0.18 14.53
N LYS A 85 4.15 -0.58 13.89
CA LYS A 85 4.45 -1.90 13.33
C LYS A 85 5.48 -1.83 12.20
N ILE A 86 5.37 -0.83 11.31
CA ILE A 86 6.38 -0.56 10.26
C ILE A 86 7.74 -0.25 10.87
N CYS A 87 7.82 0.64 11.86
CA CYS A 87 9.08 0.96 12.56
C CYS A 87 9.70 -0.28 13.21
N HIS A 88 8.89 -1.15 13.79
CA HIS A 88 9.36 -2.40 14.38
C HIS A 88 9.96 -3.34 13.31
N ILE A 89 9.28 -3.53 12.18
CA ILE A 89 9.72 -4.46 11.13
C ILE A 89 10.92 -3.93 10.32
N LEU A 90 10.94 -2.64 10.02
CA LEU A 90 11.94 -2.03 9.12
C LEU A 90 13.08 -1.32 9.85
N SER A 91 13.09 -1.36 11.19
CA SER A 91 13.94 -0.55 12.08
C SER A 91 13.55 0.93 12.12
N GLU A 92 13.27 1.43 13.32
CA GLU A 92 12.89 2.83 13.54
C GLU A 92 13.96 3.79 12.99
N GLY A 93 15.25 3.50 13.20
CA GLY A 93 16.33 4.37 12.71
C GLY A 93 16.28 4.59 11.19
N LYS A 94 16.01 3.53 10.42
CA LYS A 94 15.85 3.63 8.95
C LYS A 94 14.61 4.41 8.56
N VAL A 95 13.48 4.18 9.25
CA VAL A 95 12.24 4.92 9.00
C VAL A 95 12.40 6.41 9.31
N ARG A 96 13.09 6.76 10.40
CA ARG A 96 13.40 8.16 10.74
C ARG A 96 14.30 8.82 9.71
N LEU A 97 15.30 8.10 9.20
CA LEU A 97 16.16 8.58 8.12
C LEU A 97 15.35 8.86 6.84
N LEU A 98 14.48 7.92 6.43
CA LEU A 98 13.57 8.14 5.30
C LEU A 98 12.73 9.41 5.48
N ILE A 99 12.13 9.61 6.67
CA ILE A 99 11.29 10.78 6.94
C ILE A 99 12.09 12.07 6.77
N ALA A 100 13.32 12.14 7.31
CA ALA A 100 14.17 13.31 7.18
C ALA A 100 14.57 13.61 5.73
N GLU A 101 14.93 12.57 4.97
CA GLU A 101 15.30 12.70 3.55
C GLU A 101 14.09 13.06 2.68
N ALA A 102 12.91 12.52 2.97
CA ALA A 102 11.67 12.91 2.30
C ALA A 102 11.32 14.38 2.58
N ASP A 103 11.41 14.85 3.83
CA ASP A 103 11.19 16.25 4.16
C ASP A 103 12.16 17.18 3.40
N LYS A 104 13.43 16.79 3.28
CA LYS A 104 14.43 17.54 2.51
C LYS A 104 14.11 17.55 1.01
N ALA A 105 13.82 16.39 0.42
CA ALA A 105 13.50 16.26 -1.00
C ALA A 105 12.26 17.08 -1.37
N PHE A 106 11.19 16.98 -0.58
CA PHE A 106 9.95 17.72 -0.84
C PHE A 106 10.14 19.23 -0.70
N ARG A 107 10.93 19.71 0.27
CA ARG A 107 11.27 21.13 0.37
C ARG A 107 12.05 21.63 -0.85
N SER A 108 12.96 20.82 -1.39
CA SER A 108 13.75 21.20 -2.57
C SER A 108 12.91 21.43 -3.83
N ILE A 109 11.73 20.81 -3.91
CA ILE A 109 10.76 20.99 -5.00
C ILE A 109 9.60 21.93 -4.61
N GLY A 110 9.81 22.79 -3.60
CA GLY A 110 8.85 23.82 -3.19
C GLY A 110 7.64 23.33 -2.41
N LYS A 111 7.62 22.07 -1.95
CA LYS A 111 6.53 21.53 -1.11
C LYS A 111 6.84 21.75 0.37
N LYS A 112 5.81 22.16 1.13
CA LYS A 112 5.94 22.39 2.58
C LYS A 112 6.00 21.09 3.40
N VAL A 113 5.41 20.02 2.89
CA VAL A 113 5.27 18.74 3.58
C VAL A 113 5.50 17.57 2.62
N ALA A 114 6.14 16.51 3.12
CA ALA A 114 6.23 15.24 2.41
C ALA A 114 4.86 14.55 2.34
N SER A 115 4.61 13.84 1.24
CA SER A 115 3.35 13.13 0.97
C SER A 115 3.53 12.04 -0.08
N GLY A 116 2.46 11.31 -0.41
CA GLY A 116 2.51 10.21 -1.37
C GLY A 116 2.86 8.87 -0.74
N ASP A 117 2.56 8.67 0.55
CA ASP A 117 2.70 7.37 1.22
C ASP A 117 2.00 6.26 0.40
N PRO A 118 2.62 5.08 0.24
CA PRO A 118 1.95 3.92 -0.32
C PRO A 118 0.71 3.51 0.51
N ASP A 119 -0.23 2.81 -0.10
CA ASP A 119 -1.48 2.42 0.55
C ASP A 119 -1.28 1.27 1.56
N LEU A 120 -0.46 0.28 1.18
CA LEU A 120 -0.26 -0.95 1.94
C LEU A 120 1.22 -1.19 2.26
N PHE A 121 1.47 -1.84 3.38
CA PHE A 121 2.75 -2.45 3.73
C PHE A 121 2.53 -3.95 3.92
N VAL A 122 3.25 -4.75 3.15
CA VAL A 122 3.06 -6.20 3.06
C VAL A 122 4.32 -6.88 3.55
N TYR A 123 4.18 -7.90 4.39
CA TYR A 123 5.31 -8.60 4.97
C TYR A 123 4.98 -10.05 5.31
N ASN A 124 6.00 -10.90 5.32
CA ASN A 124 5.92 -12.28 5.77
C ASN A 124 7.10 -12.56 6.70
N GLU A 125 6.81 -12.81 7.98
CA GLU A 125 7.83 -13.05 9.00
C GLU A 125 8.57 -14.38 8.79
N SER A 126 7.94 -15.36 8.11
CA SER A 126 8.53 -16.68 7.85
C SER A 126 9.54 -16.64 6.69
N THR A 127 9.26 -15.85 5.65
CA THR A 127 10.18 -15.71 4.50
C THR A 127 11.14 -14.52 4.65
N GLY A 128 10.81 -13.57 5.52
CA GLY A 128 11.54 -12.30 5.67
C GLY A 128 11.15 -11.25 4.62
N ASP A 129 10.19 -11.56 3.74
CA ASP A 129 9.75 -10.65 2.69
C ASP A 129 9.05 -9.42 3.29
N ARG A 130 9.34 -8.25 2.72
CA ARG A 130 8.74 -6.99 3.11
C ARG A 130 8.80 -5.97 1.98
N PHE A 131 7.68 -5.34 1.69
CA PHE A 131 7.56 -4.38 0.61
C PHE A 131 6.35 -3.48 0.83
N PHE A 132 6.38 -2.33 0.19
CA PHE A 132 5.24 -1.42 0.12
C PHE A 132 4.46 -1.65 -1.17
N VAL A 133 3.16 -1.36 -1.14
CA VAL A 133 2.29 -1.46 -2.32
C VAL A 133 1.45 -0.20 -2.42
N GLU A 134 1.52 0.44 -3.58
CA GLU A 134 0.58 1.47 -4.01
C GLU A 134 -0.50 0.81 -4.87
N VAL A 135 -1.76 1.03 -4.50
CA VAL A 135 -2.91 0.42 -5.17
C VAL A 135 -3.47 1.41 -6.18
N LYS A 136 -3.63 0.96 -7.41
CA LYS A 136 -4.16 1.78 -8.50
C LYS A 136 -5.20 1.02 -9.30
N GLU A 137 -6.21 1.74 -9.78
CA GLU A 137 -7.17 1.19 -10.74
C GLU A 137 -6.90 1.85 -12.10
N ASN A 138 -7.54 2.99 -12.35
CA ASN A 138 -7.44 3.74 -13.60
C ASN A 138 -6.48 4.95 -13.52
N ASP A 139 -5.93 5.22 -12.33
CA ASP A 139 -5.09 6.38 -12.08
C ASP A 139 -3.59 6.05 -12.14
N GLN A 140 -2.80 7.07 -12.46
CA GLN A 140 -1.35 6.96 -12.58
C GLN A 140 -0.66 7.34 -11.27
N ILE A 141 0.61 6.97 -11.15
CA ILE A 141 1.46 7.39 -10.03
C ILE A 141 1.64 8.91 -10.09
N THR A 142 1.34 9.57 -8.97
CA THR A 142 1.47 11.03 -8.84
C THR A 142 2.93 11.46 -8.71
N ASP A 143 3.25 12.72 -8.99
CA ASP A 143 4.63 13.19 -8.90
C ASP A 143 5.20 13.12 -7.48
N ASN A 144 4.36 13.33 -6.47
CA ASN A 144 4.77 13.16 -5.07
C ASN A 144 5.13 11.70 -4.77
N GLN A 145 4.36 10.74 -5.30
CA GLN A 145 4.64 9.31 -5.15
C GLN A 145 5.93 8.93 -5.88
N LYS A 146 6.18 9.43 -7.09
CA LYS A 146 7.45 9.21 -7.81
C LYS A 146 8.66 9.65 -6.99
N VAL A 147 8.56 10.79 -6.30
CA VAL A 147 9.63 11.26 -5.40
C VAL A 147 9.77 10.36 -4.19
N LEU A 148 8.66 10.03 -3.52
CA LEU A 148 8.72 9.28 -2.27
C LEU A 148 9.13 7.82 -2.47
N PHE A 149 8.65 7.14 -3.50
CA PHE A 149 8.89 5.71 -3.71
C PHE A 149 10.39 5.43 -3.93
N LEU A 150 11.07 6.27 -4.70
CA LEU A 150 12.52 6.21 -4.86
C LEU A 150 13.27 6.30 -3.51
N LEU A 151 12.79 7.12 -2.59
CA LEU A 151 13.37 7.24 -1.25
C LEU A 151 13.05 6.01 -0.39
N ILE A 152 11.82 5.50 -0.46
CA ILE A 152 11.42 4.28 0.27
C ILE A 152 12.30 3.11 -0.16
N GLU A 153 12.47 2.90 -1.47
CA GLU A 153 13.28 1.82 -2.03
C GLU A 153 14.75 1.94 -1.62
N LYS A 154 15.27 3.17 -1.62
CA LYS A 154 16.65 3.46 -1.21
C LYS A 154 16.91 3.15 0.27
N PHE A 155 15.98 3.45 1.15
CA PHE A 155 16.23 3.42 2.60
C PHE A 155 15.59 2.23 3.32
N LEU A 156 14.50 1.68 2.79
CA LEU A 156 13.68 0.68 3.47
C LEU A 156 13.63 -0.65 2.70
N CYS A 157 12.79 -0.73 1.68
CA CYS A 157 12.47 -1.95 0.94
C CYS A 157 11.71 -1.60 -0.37
N PRO A 158 11.53 -2.57 -1.29
CA PRO A 158 10.85 -2.33 -2.56
C PRO A 158 9.44 -1.73 -2.43
N VAL A 159 9.04 -0.95 -3.43
CA VAL A 159 7.66 -0.50 -3.64
C VAL A 159 7.14 -1.15 -4.92
N PHE A 160 5.95 -1.74 -4.86
CA PHE A 160 5.24 -2.28 -6.01
C PHE A 160 3.99 -1.50 -6.31
N ILE A 161 3.57 -1.52 -7.57
CA ILE A 161 2.29 -0.96 -7.99
C ILE A 161 1.31 -2.13 -8.18
N ALA A 162 0.24 -2.18 -7.40
CA ALA A 162 -0.84 -3.13 -7.61
C ALA A 162 -1.92 -2.50 -8.50
N ARG A 163 -1.95 -2.92 -9.76
CA ARG A 163 -2.96 -2.53 -10.75
C ARG A 163 -4.17 -3.43 -10.65
N VAL A 164 -5.23 -2.92 -10.04
CA VAL A 164 -6.48 -3.66 -9.87
C VAL A 164 -7.34 -3.49 -11.11
N ILE A 165 -7.66 -4.60 -11.78
CA ILE A 165 -8.36 -4.60 -13.07
C ILE A 165 -9.64 -5.42 -13.02
N ALA A 166 -10.73 -4.90 -13.58
CA ALA A 166 -11.94 -5.68 -13.76
C ALA A 166 -11.70 -6.78 -14.80
N LYS A 167 -11.99 -8.04 -14.45
CA LYS A 167 -12.04 -9.14 -15.43
C LYS A 167 -13.06 -8.79 -16.52
N VAL A 168 -12.62 -8.89 -17.76
CA VAL A 168 -13.53 -8.91 -18.90
C VAL A 168 -14.09 -10.34 -18.97
N PRO A 169 -15.42 -10.53 -19.08
CA PRO A 169 -15.97 -11.86 -19.33
C PRO A 169 -15.34 -12.43 -20.60
N SER A 170 -14.75 -13.61 -20.50
CA SER A 170 -14.32 -14.41 -21.65
C SER A 170 -15.52 -14.94 -22.41
#